data_AF-A0A926ARV7-F1
#
_entry.id   AF-A0A926ARV7-F1
#
_cell.length_a   1.000
_cell.length_b   1.000
_cell.length_c   1.000
_cell.angle_alpha   90.00
_cell.angle_beta   90.00
_cell.angle_gamma   90.00
#
_symmetry.space_group_name_H-M   'P 1'
#
loop_
_entity.id
_entity.type
_entity.pdbx_description
1 polymer ?
#
loop_
_entity_poly.entity_id
_entity_poly.type
_entity_poly.pdbx_seq_one_letter_code
_entity_poly.pdbx_strand_id
1 'polypeptide(L)' 'DLFDYSNVDSLNFFKETHPQSMHQRIAQKNWHLDFDTKQKRFRKTKDKVLYWFEKQTGIRLFDYQNYKLI' A
#
# COMPACT_ATOMS: atom_id res chain seq x y z
N ASP A 1 -2.23 1.15 22.29
CA ASP A 1 -1.38 1.63 21.19
C ASP A 1 -2.12 1.57 19.87
N LEU A 2 -2.54 2.75 19.41
CA LEU A 2 -3.16 2.96 18.11
C LEU A 2 -2.09 2.76 17.05
N PHE A 3 -2.35 1.92 16.04
CA PHE A 3 -1.47 1.83 14.87
C PHE A 3 -1.44 3.20 14.18
N ASP A 4 -0.37 3.97 14.38
CA ASP A 4 -0.21 5.28 13.74
C ASP A 4 0.30 5.12 12.31
N TYR A 5 -0.62 5.27 11.35
CA TYR A 5 -0.31 5.24 9.92
C TYR A 5 0.02 6.63 9.34
N SER A 6 0.30 7.64 10.17
CA SER A 6 0.63 9.02 9.75
C SER A 6 1.88 9.13 8.86
N ASN A 7 2.76 8.12 8.92
CA ASN A 7 3.98 8.03 8.13
C ASN A 7 3.83 7.29 6.80
N VAL A 8 2.62 6.82 6.46
CA VAL A 8 2.36 6.15 5.18
C VAL A 8 1.91 7.19 4.14
N ASP A 9 2.62 7.24 3.01
CA ASP A 9 2.36 8.23 1.94
C ASP A 9 1.07 7.92 1.16
N SER A 10 0.71 6.64 1.00
CA SER A 10 -0.52 6.21 0.34
C SER A 10 -0.97 4.83 0.81
N LEU A 11 -2.28 4.67 1.03
CA LEU A 11 -2.92 3.37 1.24
C LEU A 11 -3.85 3.07 0.06
N ASN A 12 -3.94 1.79 -0.30
CA ASN A 12 -4.84 1.31 -1.33
C ASN A 12 -5.58 0.06 -0.83
N PHE A 13 -6.83 -0.09 -1.25
CA PHE A 13 -7.59 -1.31 -0.96
C PHE A 13 -6.97 -2.47 -1.72
N PHE A 14 -6.67 -3.54 -0.98
CA PHE A 14 -6.34 -4.82 -1.57
C PHE A 14 -7.62 -5.43 -2.14
N LYS A 15 -7.70 -5.59 -3.46
CA LYS A 15 -8.89 -6.09 -4.17
C LYS A 15 -8.83 -7.56 -4.53
N GLU A 16 -7.65 -8.17 -4.38
CA GLU A 16 -7.45 -9.58 -4.71
C GLU A 16 -7.86 -10.50 -3.57
N THR A 17 -7.87 -11.80 -3.85
CA THR A 17 -8.21 -12.81 -2.84
C THR A 17 -6.99 -13.14 -1.99
N HIS A 18 -7.11 -12.97 -0.67
CA HIS A 18 -6.06 -13.40 0.26
C HIS A 18 -5.95 -14.94 0.26
N PRO A 19 -4.75 -15.51 0.47
CA PRO A 19 -4.60 -16.96 0.64
C PRO A 19 -5.42 -17.51 1.81
N GLN A 20 -5.84 -18.78 1.71
CA GLN A 20 -6.66 -19.45 2.74
C GLN A 20 -6.09 -19.33 4.17
N SER A 21 -4.77 -19.39 4.31
CA SER A 21 -4.06 -19.27 5.60
C SER A 21 -4.17 -17.88 6.23
N MET A 22 -4.44 -16.83 5.44
CA MET A 22 -4.54 -15.45 5.91
C MET A 22 -5.94 -15.12 6.45
N HIS A 23 -7.00 -15.78 5.96
CA HIS A 23 -8.39 -15.49 6.34
C HIS A 23 -8.63 -15.61 7.85
N GLN A 24 -8.10 -16.66 8.49
CA GLN A 24 -8.24 -16.85 9.94
C GLN A 24 -7.62 -15.70 10.74
N ARG A 25 -6.47 -15.19 10.28
CA ARG A 25 -5.79 -14.06 10.92
C ARG A 25 -6.58 -12.78 10.75
N ILE A 26 -7.13 -12.52 9.56
CA ILE A 26 -7.95 -11.33 9.29
C ILE A 26 -9.21 -11.37 10.16
N ALA A 27 -9.89 -12.51 10.23
CA ALA A 27 -11.12 -12.67 11.02
C ALA A 27 -10.89 -12.46 12.53
N GLN A 28 -9.72 -12.86 13.05
CA GLN A 28 -9.34 -12.61 14.44
C GLN A 28 -8.99 -11.15 14.72
N LYS A 29 -8.66 -10.37 13.69
CA LYS A 29 -8.34 -8.95 13.80
C LYS A 29 -9.63 -8.14 13.63
N ASN A 30 -10.25 -7.77 14.75
CA ASN A 30 -11.37 -6.81 14.82
C ASN A 30 -10.89 -5.38 14.52
N TRP A 31 -10.34 -5.15 13.34
CA TRP A 31 -9.81 -3.84 12.96
C TRP A 31 -10.91 -2.91 12.49
N HIS A 32 -11.09 -1.79 13.19
CA HIS A 32 -11.86 -0.65 12.72
C HIS A 32 -10.88 0.31 12.03
N LEU A 33 -10.80 0.23 10.70
CA LEU A 33 -9.90 1.06 9.90
C LEU A 33 -10.64 2.30 9.39
N ASP A 34 -10.68 3.35 10.21
CA ASP A 34 -11.16 4.67 9.80
C ASP A 34 -10.04 5.45 9.13
N PHE A 35 -9.63 5.01 7.93
CA PHE A 35 -8.62 5.73 7.15
C PHE A 35 -9.21 6.23 5.82
N ASP A 36 -9.18 7.55 5.63
CA ASP A 36 -9.59 8.16 4.37
C ASP A 36 -8.53 7.91 3.28
N THR A 37 -8.71 6.85 2.50
CA THR A 37 -7.82 6.44 1.41
C THR A 37 -7.72 7.45 0.27
N LYS A 38 -8.52 8.53 0.27
CA LYS A 38 -8.50 9.55 -0.78
C LYS A 38 -7.33 10.52 -0.63
N GLN A 39 -6.82 10.73 0.59
CA GLN A 39 -5.76 11.70 0.86
C GLN A 39 -4.38 11.06 0.74
N LYS A 40 -3.77 11.14 -0.44
CA LYS A 40 -2.36 10.74 -0.63
C LYS A 40 -1.44 11.85 -0.12
N ARG A 41 -0.70 11.57 0.94
CA ARG A 41 0.22 12.52 1.59
C ARG A 41 1.63 12.36 1.03
N PHE A 42 1.82 12.57 -0.27
CA PHE A 42 3.17 12.59 -0.83
C PHE A 42 3.94 13.80 -0.28
N ARG A 43 4.86 13.56 0.65
CA ARG A 43 5.65 14.61 1.31
C ARG A 43 6.67 15.26 0.36
N LYS A 44 7.13 14.55 -0.68
CA LYS A 44 8.14 15.04 -1.64
C LYS A 44 7.60 15.00 -3.08
N THR A 45 7.98 15.98 -3.89
CA THR A 45 7.57 16.10 -5.30
C THR A 45 8.14 14.98 -6.17
N LYS A 46 9.37 14.52 -5.87
CA LYS A 46 10.00 13.39 -6.56
C LYS A 46 9.16 12.10 -6.49
N ASP A 47 8.54 11.84 -5.34
CA ASP A 47 7.74 10.64 -5.12
C ASP A 47 6.44 10.71 -5.93
N LYS A 48 5.88 11.91 -6.15
CA LYS A 48 4.73 12.14 -7.03
C LYS A 48 5.07 11.85 -8.50
N VAL A 49 6.24 12.27 -8.97
CA VAL A 49 6.69 12.03 -10.35
C VAL A 49 6.93 10.55 -10.58
N LEU A 50 7.63 9.88 -9.65
CA LEU A 50 7.86 8.45 -9.72
C LEU A 50 6.54 7.67 -9.69
N TYR A 51 5.61 8.07 -8.82
CA TYR A 51 4.28 7.46 -8.76
C TYR A 51 3.48 7.63 -10.06
N TRP A 52 3.52 8.81 -10.68
CA TRP A 52 2.87 9.04 -11.97
C TRP A 52 3.51 8.18 -13.07
N PHE A 53 4.83 8.06 -13.09
CA PHE A 53 5.54 7.20 -14.03
C PHE A 53 5.18 5.72 -13.83
N GLU A 54 5.24 5.23 -12.58
CA GLU A 54 4.86 3.86 -12.20
C GLU A 54 3.41 3.56 -12.60
N LYS A 55 2.49 4.51 -12.44
CA LYS A 55 1.10 4.39 -12.87
C LYS A 55 0.92 4.18 -14.37
N GLN A 56 1.80 4.74 -15.20
CA GLN A 56 1.72 4.65 -16.65
C GLN A 56 2.47 3.43 -17.19
N THR A 57 3.63 3.13 -16.64
CA THR A 57 4.54 2.11 -17.18
C THR A 57 4.47 0.78 -16.43
N GLY A 58 3.93 0.77 -15.21
CA GLY A 58 3.97 -0.38 -14.31
C GLY A 58 5.37 -0.67 -13.75
N ILE A 59 6.36 0.17 -14.03
CA ILE A 59 7.75 -0.03 -13.62
C ILE A 59 8.10 0.99 -12.55
N ARG A 60 8.60 0.49 -11.41
CA ARG A 60 9.11 1.31 -10.33
C ARG A 60 10.62 1.46 -10.45
N LEU A 61 11.06 2.61 -10.95
CA LEU A 61 12.49 2.91 -11.12
C LEU A 61 13.17 3.14 -9.77
N PHE A 62 14.44 2.74 -9.68
CA PHE A 62 15.33 2.96 -8.52
C PHE A 62 14.92 2.23 -7.23
N ASP A 63 13.97 1.30 -7.29
CA ASP A 63 13.61 0.47 -6.15
C ASP A 63 14.34 -0.88 -6.19
N TYR A 64 14.74 -1.36 -5.03
CA TYR A 64 15.40 -2.65 -4.91
C TYR A 64 14.35 -3.76 -4.79
N GLN A 65 14.28 -4.64 -5.79
CA GLN A 65 13.35 -5.76 -5.79
C GLN A 65 14.11 -7.07 -5.59
N ASN A 66 13.84 -7.77 -4.48
CA ASN A 66 14.32 -9.14 -4.24
C ASN A 66 13.15 -10.13 -4.29
N TYR A 67 12.42 -10.11 -5.40
CA TYR A 67 11.36 -11.07 -5.69
C TYR A 67 11.23 -11.22 -7.21
N LYS A 68 10.67 -12.35 -7.65
CA LYS A 68 10.23 -12.54 -9.03
C LYS A 68 8.72 -12.53 -9.02
N LEU A 69 8.12 -11.68 -9.86
CA LEU A 69 6.70 -11.82 -10.19
C LEU A 69 6.56 -13.13 -10.98
N ILE A 70 5.80 -14.08 -10.45
CA ILE A 70 5.48 -15.38 -11.07
C ILE A 70 4.02 -15.35 -11.46
#